data_AF-A0A5P8KE80-F1
#
_entry.id   AF-A0A5P8KE80-F1
#
_cell.length_a   1.000
_cell.length_b   1.000
_cell.length_c   1.000
_cell.angle_alpha   90.00
_cell.angle_beta   90.00
_cell.angle_gamma   90.00
#
_symmetry.space_group_name_H-M   'P 1'
#
loop_
_entity.id
_entity.type
_entity.pdbx_description
1 polymer ?
#
loop_
_entity_poly.entity_id
_entity_poly.type
_entity_poly.pdbx_seq_one_letter_code
_entity_poly.pdbx_strand_id
1 'polypeptide(L)'
;MDLLPMDIGPLNPVVEELAVAAVLFALVLLFFVRLVPRIQRVLDEREAATKGTEAEAQALQEQIQIKRAEVAATLADARHEAARIRQRAFEEGTALIAEARADGHREYTTLLTEGHTHLTTARATAEAELRTHAAELASALASRIIGEPIEAGVHPHP
;
A
#
# COMPACT_ATOMS: atom_id res chain seq x y z
N MET A 1 -50.09 60.82 -62.88
CA MET A 1 -50.33 62.03 -62.06
C MET A 1 -49.04 62.33 -61.32
N ASP A 2 -48.54 63.54 -61.41
CA ASP A 2 -47.29 63.94 -60.75
C ASP A 2 -47.56 64.24 -59.28
N LEU A 3 -46.73 63.69 -58.38
CA LEU A 3 -46.99 63.74 -56.94
C LEU A 3 -46.68 65.12 -56.33
N LEU A 4 -45.79 65.90 -56.95
CA LEU A 4 -45.31 67.19 -56.44
C LEU A 4 -45.65 68.34 -57.40
N PRO A 5 -46.17 69.48 -56.91
CA PRO A 5 -46.46 70.66 -57.73
C PRO A 5 -45.20 71.50 -58.00
N MET A 6 -44.12 70.85 -58.44
CA MET A 6 -42.86 71.47 -58.88
C MET A 6 -42.27 70.66 -60.03
N ASP A 7 -41.84 71.32 -61.11
CA ASP A 7 -41.26 70.67 -62.29
C ASP A 7 -39.79 70.31 -62.03
N ILE A 8 -39.55 69.07 -61.58
CA ILE A 8 -38.23 68.54 -61.21
C ILE A 8 -37.64 67.63 -62.32
N GLY A 9 -38.13 67.76 -63.56
CA GLY A 9 -37.68 66.92 -64.66
C GLY A 9 -37.89 65.41 -64.39
N PRO A 10 -37.05 64.50 -64.95
CA PRO A 10 -37.25 63.04 -64.86
C PRO A 10 -37.13 62.43 -63.45
N LEU A 11 -37.00 63.26 -62.42
CA LEU A 11 -36.93 62.88 -61.01
C LEU A 11 -38.27 63.02 -60.27
N ASN A 12 -39.32 63.55 -60.91
CA ASN A 12 -40.65 63.63 -60.31
C ASN A 12 -41.29 62.23 -60.30
N PRO A 13 -41.52 61.61 -59.12
CA PRO A 13 -41.99 60.23 -59.07
C PRO A 13 -43.45 60.16 -59.53
N VAL A 14 -43.70 59.27 -60.48
CA VAL A 14 -45.07 58.92 -60.90
C VAL A 14 -45.73 58.16 -59.74
N VAL A 15 -46.91 58.61 -59.28
CA VAL A 15 -47.61 58.01 -58.11
C VAL A 15 -47.83 56.50 -58.30
N GLU A 16 -48.10 56.08 -59.54
CA GLU A 16 -48.32 54.67 -59.90
C GLU A 16 -47.05 53.84 -59.72
N GLU A 17 -45.89 54.34 -60.16
CA GLU A 17 -44.60 53.66 -59.98
C GLU A 17 -44.21 53.59 -58.50
N LEU A 18 -44.43 54.68 -57.75
CA LEU A 18 -44.18 54.70 -56.31
C LEU A 18 -45.08 53.72 -55.55
N ALA A 19 -46.36 53.61 -55.93
CA ALA A 19 -47.30 52.66 -55.34
C ALA A 19 -46.88 51.21 -55.62
N VAL A 20 -46.50 50.89 -56.85
CA VAL A 20 -46.01 49.54 -57.23
C VAL A 20 -44.69 49.22 -56.52
N ALA A 21 -43.75 50.16 -56.46
CA ALA A 21 -42.49 50.00 -55.76
C ALA A 21 -42.69 49.81 -54.25
N ALA A 22 -43.60 50.56 -53.63
CA ALA A 22 -43.94 50.41 -52.21
C ALA A 22 -44.56 49.05 -51.90
N VAL A 23 -45.43 48.54 -52.77
CA VAL A 23 -46.02 47.19 -52.62
C VAL A 23 -44.95 46.11 -52.76
N LEU A 24 -44.08 46.19 -53.77
CA LEU A 24 -42.96 45.26 -53.94
C LEU A 24 -41.99 45.31 -52.74
N PHE A 25 -41.66 46.51 -52.26
CA PHE A 25 -40.82 46.69 -51.07
C PHE A 25 -41.45 46.09 -49.83
N ALA A 26 -42.76 46.31 -49.61
CA ALA A 26 -43.49 45.75 -48.48
C ALA A 26 -43.52 44.22 -48.50
N LEU A 27 -43.68 43.60 -49.68
CA LEU A 27 -43.63 42.14 -49.84
C LEU A 27 -42.24 41.58 -49.49
N VAL A 28 -41.17 42.21 -49.96
CA VAL A 28 -39.78 41.81 -49.61
C VAL A 28 -39.51 41.99 -48.12
N LEU A 29 -39.94 43.12 -47.55
CA LEU A 29 -39.76 43.40 -46.13
C LEU A 29 -40.49 42.37 -45.25
N LEU A 30 -41.73 42.00 -45.60
CA LEU A 30 -42.48 40.96 -44.89
C LEU A 30 -41.77 39.59 -44.94
N PHE A 31 -41.18 39.26 -46.09
CA PHE A 31 -40.37 38.04 -46.23
C PHE A 31 -39.15 38.05 -45.30
N PHE A 32 -38.41 39.16 -45.26
CA PHE A 32 -37.24 39.30 -44.37
C PHE A 32 -37.62 39.29 -42.89
N VAL A 33 -38.70 39.99 -42.50
CA VAL A 33 -39.23 39.97 -41.12
C VAL A 33 -39.55 38.53 -40.68
N ARG A 34 -39.98 37.67 -41.60
CA ARG A 34 -40.26 36.26 -41.30
C ARG A 34 -39.02 35.37 -41.27
N LEU A 35 -37.94 35.77 -41.96
CA LEU A 35 -36.68 35.03 -42.07
C LEU A 35 -35.69 35.35 -40.94
N VAL A 36 -35.58 36.62 -40.53
CA VAL A 36 -34.71 37.08 -39.42
C VAL A 36 -34.85 36.24 -38.14
N PRO A 37 -36.06 35.94 -37.62
CA PRO A 37 -36.19 35.13 -36.41
C PRO A 37 -35.73 33.69 -36.59
N ARG A 38 -35.72 33.14 -37.82
CA ARG A 38 -35.13 31.82 -38.06
C ARG A 38 -33.61 31.84 -38.00
N ILE A 39 -32.99 32.91 -38.51
CA ILE A 39 -31.53 33.08 -38.46
C ILE A 39 -31.09 33.28 -37.00
N GLN A 40 -31.78 34.14 -36.26
CA GLN A 40 -31.51 34.35 -34.83
C GLN A 40 -31.59 33.05 -34.03
N ARG A 41 -32.62 32.23 -34.24
CA ARG A 41 -32.73 30.91 -33.57
C ARG A 41 -31.55 30.00 -33.82
N VAL A 42 -31.03 29.94 -35.05
CA VAL A 42 -29.86 29.10 -35.37
C VAL A 42 -28.60 29.67 -34.72
N LEU A 43 -28.44 31.00 -34.67
CA LEU A 43 -27.33 31.64 -33.98
C LEU A 43 -27.39 31.38 -32.47
N ASP A 44 -28.56 31.52 -31.86
CA ASP A 44 -28.79 31.24 -30.44
C ASP A 44 -28.50 29.76 -30.11
N GLU A 45 -28.93 28.84 -30.97
CA GLU A 45 -28.67 27.40 -30.80
C GLU A 45 -27.18 27.08 -30.91
N ARG A 46 -26.45 27.72 -31.83
CA ARG A 46 -24.99 27.57 -31.97
C ARG A 46 -24.25 28.18 -30.79
N GLU A 47 -24.69 29.34 -30.32
CA GLU A 47 -24.10 30.01 -29.17
C GLU A 47 -24.34 29.22 -27.88
N ALA A 48 -25.55 28.70 -27.68
CA ALA A 48 -25.89 27.82 -26.57
C ALA A 48 -25.11 26.51 -26.60
N ALA A 49 -24.96 25.88 -27.78
CA ALA A 49 -24.15 24.68 -27.93
C ALA A 49 -22.68 24.94 -27.59
N THR A 50 -22.11 26.07 -28.03
CA THR A 50 -20.71 26.40 -27.77
C THR A 50 -20.49 26.72 -26.28
N LYS A 51 -21.27 27.65 -25.72
CA LYS A 51 -21.16 28.04 -24.30
C LYS A 51 -21.48 26.88 -23.35
N GLY A 52 -22.44 26.03 -23.70
CA GLY A 52 -22.77 24.83 -22.94
C GLY A 52 -21.57 23.89 -22.83
N THR A 53 -20.92 23.60 -23.97
CA THR A 53 -19.73 22.72 -23.98
C THR A 53 -18.53 23.31 -23.25
N GLU A 54 -18.34 24.65 -23.28
CA GLU A 54 -17.26 25.31 -22.53
C GLU A 54 -17.48 25.22 -21.02
N ALA A 55 -18.71 25.47 -20.55
CA ALA A 55 -19.05 25.37 -19.13
C ALA A 55 -18.93 23.93 -18.62
N GLU A 56 -19.39 22.95 -19.40
CA GLU A 56 -19.23 21.53 -19.09
C GLU A 56 -17.75 21.12 -19.05
N ALA A 57 -16.93 21.60 -20.00
CA ALA A 57 -15.50 21.33 -20.03
C ALA A 57 -14.79 21.92 -18.81
N GLN A 58 -15.13 23.14 -18.39
CA GLN A 58 -14.58 23.77 -17.20
C GLN A 58 -14.96 22.99 -15.93
N ALA A 59 -16.24 22.64 -15.76
CA ALA A 59 -16.70 21.84 -14.63
C ALA A 59 -16.01 20.46 -14.58
N LEU A 60 -15.80 19.83 -15.74
CA LEU A 60 -15.07 18.57 -15.82
C LEU A 60 -13.60 18.73 -15.44
N GLN A 61 -12.94 19.80 -15.90
CA GLN A 61 -11.56 20.10 -15.54
C GLN A 61 -11.42 20.33 -14.03
N GLU A 62 -12.32 21.08 -13.40
CA GLU A 62 -12.34 21.27 -11.96
C GLU A 62 -12.49 19.94 -11.21
N GLN A 63 -13.43 19.10 -11.63
CA GLN A 63 -13.61 17.76 -11.03
C GLN A 63 -12.37 16.88 -11.19
N ILE A 64 -11.69 16.94 -12.34
CA ILE A 64 -10.43 16.22 -12.56
C ILE A 64 -9.35 16.72 -11.58
N GLN A 65 -9.23 18.03 -11.38
CA GLN A 65 -8.23 18.58 -10.46
C GLN A 65 -8.54 18.19 -9.01
N ILE A 66 -9.80 18.23 -8.59
CA ILE A 66 -10.23 17.80 -7.27
C ILE A 66 -9.87 16.32 -7.06
N LYS A 67 -10.26 15.44 -7.99
CA LYS A 67 -9.93 14.00 -7.89
C LYS A 67 -8.43 13.74 -7.90
N ARG A 68 -7.66 14.49 -8.69
CA ARG A 68 -6.19 14.39 -8.70
C ARG A 68 -5.60 14.79 -7.35
N ALA A 69 -6.11 15.85 -6.74
CA ALA A 69 -5.68 16.30 -5.42
C ALA A 69 -6.01 15.25 -4.34
N GLU A 70 -7.21 14.65 -4.38
CA GLU A 70 -7.61 13.56 -3.48
C GLU A 70 -6.70 12.32 -3.63
N VAL A 71 -6.41 11.91 -4.87
CA VAL A 71 -5.49 10.79 -5.13
C VAL A 71 -4.06 11.11 -4.68
N ALA A 72 -3.60 12.33 -4.88
CA ALA A 72 -2.28 12.77 -4.41
C ALA A 72 -2.20 12.76 -2.88
N ALA A 73 -3.24 13.24 -2.18
CA ALA A 73 -3.33 13.22 -0.72
C ALA A 73 -3.33 11.79 -0.17
N THR A 74 -4.20 10.92 -0.70
CA THR A 74 -4.24 9.50 -0.28
C THR A 74 -2.93 8.77 -0.54
N LEU A 75 -2.21 9.07 -1.63
CA LEU A 75 -0.90 8.50 -1.89
C LEU A 75 0.16 9.00 -0.90
N ALA A 76 0.11 10.28 -0.50
CA ALA A 76 0.99 10.82 0.51
C ALA A 76 0.75 10.15 1.87
N ASP A 77 -0.52 10.02 2.28
CA ASP A 77 -0.91 9.34 3.52
C ASP A 77 -0.49 7.87 3.50
N ALA A 78 -0.71 7.15 2.39
CA ALA A 78 -0.28 5.76 2.25
C ALA A 78 1.25 5.60 2.36
N ARG A 79 2.02 6.56 1.83
CA ARG A 79 3.49 6.56 1.96
C ARG A 79 3.93 6.82 3.39
N HIS A 80 3.28 7.73 4.10
CA HIS A 80 3.53 7.97 5.52
C HIS A 80 3.20 6.73 6.35
N GLU A 81 2.07 6.08 6.09
CA GLU A 81 1.69 4.85 6.78
C GLU A 81 2.69 3.73 6.52
N ALA A 82 3.09 3.54 5.26
CA ALA A 82 4.09 2.53 4.90
C ALA A 82 5.43 2.79 5.60
N ALA A 83 5.86 4.06 5.70
CA ALA A 83 7.07 4.41 6.45
C ALA A 83 6.92 4.08 7.95
N ARG A 84 5.77 4.39 8.54
CA ARG A 84 5.45 4.07 9.94
C ARG A 84 5.43 2.56 10.20
N ILE A 85 4.87 1.77 9.29
CA ILE A 85 4.86 0.30 9.40
C ILE A 85 6.28 -0.25 9.32
N ARG A 86 7.10 0.23 8.36
CA ARG A 86 8.50 -0.19 8.25
C ARG A 86 9.29 0.13 9.52
N GLN A 87 9.09 1.31 10.08
CA GLN A 87 9.77 1.72 11.31
C GLN A 87 9.38 0.83 12.49
N ARG A 88 8.07 0.60 12.68
CA ARG A 88 7.56 -0.31 13.72
C ARG A 88 8.11 -1.72 13.56
N ALA A 89 8.08 -2.28 12.35
CA ALA A 89 8.62 -3.62 12.08
C ALA A 89 10.13 -3.71 12.35
N PHE A 90 10.88 -2.63 12.10
CA PHE A 90 12.31 -2.57 12.43
C PHE A 90 12.52 -2.56 13.95
N GLU A 91 11.80 -1.70 14.67
CA GLU A 91 11.88 -1.62 16.14
C GLU A 91 11.49 -2.94 16.79
N GLU A 92 10.34 -3.50 16.43
CA GLU A 92 9.85 -4.80 16.91
C GLU A 92 10.82 -5.94 16.55
N GLY A 93 11.32 -5.97 15.32
CA GLY A 93 12.30 -6.97 14.89
C GLY A 93 13.61 -6.90 15.66
N THR A 94 14.12 -5.69 15.92
CA THR A 94 15.35 -5.51 16.72
C THR A 94 15.14 -5.92 18.18
N ALA A 95 13.99 -5.61 18.77
CA ALA A 95 13.62 -6.02 20.12
C ALA A 95 13.52 -7.54 20.22
N LEU A 96 12.83 -8.19 19.27
CA LEU A 96 12.67 -9.64 19.23
C LEU A 96 14.02 -10.37 19.08
N ILE A 97 14.93 -9.86 18.24
CA ILE A 97 16.28 -10.44 18.11
C ILE A 97 17.07 -10.29 19.41
N ALA A 98 16.95 -9.15 20.09
CA ALA A 98 17.63 -8.92 21.37
C ALA A 98 17.09 -9.85 22.46
N GLU A 99 15.77 -10.02 22.54
CA GLU A 99 15.10 -10.95 23.45
C GLU A 99 15.51 -12.39 23.17
N ALA A 100 15.43 -12.84 21.91
CA ALA A 100 15.84 -14.20 21.52
C ALA A 100 17.32 -14.49 21.85
N ARG A 101 18.21 -13.50 21.72
CA ARG A 101 19.62 -13.64 22.14
C ARG A 101 19.76 -13.74 23.65
N ALA A 102 19.04 -12.91 24.41
CA ALA A 102 19.07 -12.96 25.87
C ALA A 102 18.56 -14.31 26.38
N ASP A 103 17.48 -14.82 25.80
CA ASP A 103 16.89 -16.12 26.11
C ASP A 103 17.85 -17.26 25.78
N GLY A 104 18.43 -17.26 24.58
CA GLY A 104 19.45 -18.23 24.19
C GLY A 104 20.66 -18.22 25.13
N HIS A 105 21.11 -17.05 25.58
CA HIS A 105 22.18 -16.96 26.58
C HIS A 105 21.76 -17.55 27.93
N ARG A 106 20.54 -17.28 28.42
CA ARG A 106 20.02 -17.88 29.66
C ARG A 106 19.98 -19.41 29.55
N GLU A 107 19.35 -19.93 28.50
CA GLU A 107 19.25 -21.38 28.27
C GLU A 107 20.63 -22.03 28.17
N TYR A 108 21.56 -21.42 27.44
CA TYR A 108 22.94 -21.89 27.34
C TYR A 108 23.63 -21.97 28.72
N THR A 109 23.49 -20.94 29.55
CA THR A 109 24.08 -20.93 30.89
C THR A 109 23.47 -21.99 31.81
N THR A 110 22.16 -22.19 31.73
CA THR A 110 21.46 -23.26 32.47
C THR A 110 21.98 -24.62 32.04
N LEU A 111 22.01 -24.89 30.73
CA LEU A 111 22.47 -26.16 30.17
C LEU A 111 23.94 -26.46 30.54
N LEU A 112 24.81 -25.44 30.52
CA LEU A 112 26.20 -25.59 30.97
C LEU A 112 26.29 -25.95 32.46
N THR A 113 25.50 -25.29 33.30
CA THR A 113 25.50 -25.51 34.74
C THR A 113 25.01 -26.92 35.06
N GLU A 114 23.88 -27.32 34.47
CA GLU A 114 23.34 -28.69 34.57
C GLU A 114 24.35 -29.71 34.05
N GLY A 115 24.92 -29.49 32.86
CA GLY A 115 25.94 -30.35 32.28
C GLY A 115 27.17 -30.53 33.17
N HIS A 116 27.64 -29.46 33.82
CA HIS A 116 28.74 -29.54 34.78
C HIS A 116 28.37 -30.40 35.99
N THR A 117 27.18 -30.21 36.55
CA THR A 117 26.71 -31.04 37.69
C THR A 117 26.54 -32.51 37.33
N HIS A 118 26.07 -32.81 36.11
CA HIS A 118 26.01 -34.19 35.60
C HIS A 118 27.40 -34.80 35.44
N LEU A 119 28.36 -34.04 34.88
CA LEU A 119 29.73 -34.51 34.70
C LEU A 119 30.42 -34.79 36.03
N THR A 120 30.27 -33.91 37.03
CA THR A 120 30.85 -34.13 38.37
C THR A 120 30.25 -35.34 39.05
N THR A 121 28.94 -35.55 38.91
CA THR A 121 28.25 -36.72 39.47
C THR A 121 28.71 -38.00 38.80
N ALA A 122 28.73 -38.03 37.46
CA ALA A 122 29.19 -39.16 36.67
C ALA A 122 30.65 -39.53 36.99
N ARG A 123 31.51 -38.53 37.18
CA ARG A 123 32.90 -38.74 37.61
C ARG A 123 32.98 -39.40 38.98
N ALA A 124 32.22 -38.91 39.97
CA ALA A 124 32.21 -39.49 41.31
C ALA A 124 31.74 -40.96 41.29
N THR A 125 30.71 -41.28 40.51
CA THR A 125 30.24 -42.67 40.32
C THR A 125 31.31 -43.55 39.66
N ALA A 126 31.93 -43.09 38.57
CA ALA A 126 32.98 -43.84 37.89
C ALA A 126 34.22 -44.07 38.77
N GLU A 127 34.62 -43.08 39.57
CA GLU A 127 35.71 -43.23 40.54
C GLU A 127 35.39 -44.25 41.64
N ALA A 128 34.12 -44.31 42.09
CA ALA A 128 33.67 -45.32 43.06
C ALA A 128 33.69 -46.74 42.47
N GLU A 129 33.19 -46.91 41.24
CA GLU A 129 33.23 -48.20 40.51
C GLU A 129 34.67 -48.68 40.28
N LEU A 130 35.56 -47.78 39.83
CA LEU A 130 36.99 -48.09 39.63
C LEU A 130 37.68 -48.56 40.91
N ARG A 131 37.37 -47.94 42.07
CA ARG A 131 37.93 -48.38 43.36
C ARG A 131 37.48 -49.79 43.73
N THR A 132 36.21 -50.12 43.51
CA THR A 132 35.67 -51.47 43.77
C THR A 132 36.37 -52.51 42.88
N HIS A 133 36.44 -52.27 41.57
CA HIS A 133 37.13 -53.18 40.65
C HIS A 133 38.63 -53.30 40.93
N ALA A 134 39.29 -52.22 41.33
CA ALA A 134 40.70 -52.26 41.72
C ALA A 134 40.93 -53.11 42.98
N ALA A 135 40.03 -53.03 43.98
CA ALA A 135 40.10 -53.86 45.19
C ALA A 135 39.85 -55.35 44.89
N GLU A 136 38.91 -55.66 43.99
CA GLU A 136 38.66 -57.01 43.50
C GLU A 136 39.89 -57.58 42.77
N LEU A 137 40.48 -56.82 41.84
CA LEU A 137 41.68 -57.25 41.12
C LEU A 137 42.90 -57.41 42.05
N ALA A 138 43.07 -56.50 43.01
CA ALA A 138 44.14 -56.59 44.00
C ALA A 138 44.00 -57.84 44.90
N SER A 139 42.78 -58.15 45.36
CA SER A 139 42.52 -59.35 46.16
C SER A 139 42.70 -60.64 45.35
N ALA A 140 42.26 -60.67 44.09
CA ALA A 140 42.49 -61.80 43.19
C ALA A 140 43.99 -62.02 42.90
N LEU A 141 44.76 -60.95 42.72
CA LEU A 141 46.21 -61.02 42.51
C LEU A 141 46.93 -61.49 43.79
N ALA A 142 46.57 -60.96 44.96
CA ALA A 142 47.12 -61.38 46.24
C ALA A 142 46.87 -62.88 46.49
N SER A 143 45.66 -63.38 46.23
CA SER A 143 45.31 -64.80 46.30
C SER A 143 46.17 -65.66 45.35
N ARG A 144 46.45 -65.18 44.13
CA ARG A 144 47.34 -65.89 43.18
C ARG A 144 48.82 -65.88 43.59
N ILE A 145 49.30 -64.82 44.24
CA ILE A 145 50.69 -64.70 44.70
C ILE A 145 50.93 -65.54 45.96
N ILE A 146 49.94 -65.65 46.85
CA ILE A 146 50.03 -66.41 48.11
C ILE A 146 49.90 -67.92 47.88
N GLY A 147 49.29 -68.36 46.77
CA GLY A 147 49.56 -69.68 46.20
C GLY A 147 49.04 -70.92 46.96
N GLU A 148 48.05 -70.81 47.85
CA GLU A 148 47.46 -72.02 48.48
C GLU A 148 45.95 -71.81 48.78
N PRO A 149 45.06 -72.72 48.34
CA PRO A 149 43.70 -72.77 48.85
C PRO A 149 43.76 -73.23 50.31
N ILE A 150 43.24 -72.43 51.25
CA ILE A 150 43.04 -72.91 52.62
C ILE A 150 41.87 -73.88 52.60
N GLU A 151 42.14 -75.17 52.37
CA GLU A 151 41.33 -76.22 52.95
C GLU A 151 41.55 -76.17 54.46
N ALA A 152 40.49 -75.82 55.18
CA ALA A 152 40.43 -75.91 56.62
C ALA A 152 40.47 -77.39 57.04
N GLY A 153 41.67 -77.97 57.02
CA GLY A 153 42.00 -79.23 57.65
C GLY A 153 42.00 -79.08 59.15
N VAL A 154 40.92 -79.56 59.77
CA VAL A 154 40.78 -79.87 61.19
C VAL A 154 42.01 -80.60 61.70
N HIS A 155 42.64 -80.06 62.76
CA HIS A 155 43.43 -80.87 63.70
C HIS A 155 43.18 -80.40 65.14
N PRO A 156 42.52 -81.22 65.98
CA PRO A 156 42.50 -81.03 67.42
C PRO A 156 43.75 -81.64 68.04
N HIS A 157 44.34 -80.96 69.01
CA HIS A 157 45.32 -81.54 69.93
C HIS A 157 44.93 -81.22 71.39
N PRO A 158 45.25 -82.13 72.32
CA PRO A 158 44.52 -82.41 73.57
C PRO A 158 44.62 -81.33 74.66
#